data_AF-A0A368N9J4-F1
#
_entry.id   AF-A0A368N9J4-F1
#
_cell.length_a   1.000
_cell.length_b   1.000
_cell.length_c   1.000
_cell.angle_alpha   90.00
_cell.angle_beta   90.00
_cell.angle_gamma   90.00
#
_symmetry.space_group_name_H-M   'P 1'
#
loop_
_entity.id
_entity.type
_entity.pdbx_description
1 polymer ?
#
loop_
_entity_poly.entity_id
_entity_poly.type
_entity_poly.pdbx_seq_one_letter_code
_entity_poly.pdbx_strand_id
1 'polypeptide(L)'
;MDRQALYSGLIRATVALAGGVAAVAGSYLVVGDSPAFVATPIANATVTLAPAALVTFAITVLGDLGSELAYWSGLAATAVALGGVVALARIAVRRLDRPLVAPLGVGVGVAVVGIALSASTASAVGGAVGAALVSTVVDLRGSDGRAAAGGPDDSRRAVLSGAVAVVFGLLALGGRRVLATDRGDDDQVPIPDDVAAMLDDARAKSFDVEFLEPLVSDHFYTVDIANVDPAPAREDWSVRIHGAVGEETTYAFADVDAMKHEHRFETLRCVGESLNGRKMDTAVWTGVPLMDLLDPADLQGEYVMLRAADGFYEEFPVDALETGFLAVGMNGRPLPREHGAPARALIPGHWGEINVKWLTEIEILDEPATGYWEERGWHGTGPVNTVAKLWAENHLDDGRVEVAGPAYAGTRGVERVEVSVDGGTTWTDADLSEPLPSDDVWRQWVYRYDPPDGEHEVVVRATDGLGTLQPEDEQRAYPSGPSGWVSRTVDPGSS
;
A
#
# COMPACT_ATOMS: atom_id res chain seq x y z
N MET A 1 33.37 0.85 -37.68
CA MET A 1 33.00 1.67 -36.50
C MET A 1 34.17 1.67 -35.54
N ASP A 2 34.69 2.85 -35.21
CA ASP A 2 35.89 3.01 -34.38
C ASP A 2 35.60 2.62 -32.93
N ARG A 3 36.33 1.61 -32.42
CA ARG A 3 36.22 1.12 -31.04
C ARG A 3 36.36 2.27 -30.04
N GLN A 4 37.22 3.24 -30.34
CA GLN A 4 37.51 4.35 -29.43
C GLN A 4 36.32 5.30 -29.27
N ALA A 5 35.55 5.53 -30.33
CA ALA A 5 34.32 6.33 -30.29
C ALA A 5 33.23 5.63 -29.45
N LEU A 6 33.04 4.32 -29.66
CA LEU A 6 32.10 3.50 -28.89
C LEU A 6 32.40 3.51 -27.38
N TYR A 7 33.67 3.30 -26.99
CA TYR A 7 34.06 3.32 -25.58
C TYR A 7 33.92 4.71 -24.94
N SER A 8 34.21 5.78 -25.69
CA SER A 8 34.01 7.15 -25.19
C SER A 8 32.53 7.47 -24.96
N GLY A 9 31.64 6.92 -25.78
CA GLY A 9 30.20 6.99 -25.59
C GLY A 9 29.74 6.24 -24.35
N LEU A 10 30.23 5.01 -24.16
CA LEU A 10 29.91 4.17 -23.01
C LEU A 10 30.27 4.85 -21.68
N ILE A 11 31.49 5.41 -21.56
CA ILE A 11 31.92 6.11 -20.33
C ILE A 11 31.02 7.31 -20.03
N ARG A 12 30.64 8.09 -21.05
CA ARG A 12 29.73 9.24 -20.89
C ARG A 12 28.36 8.77 -20.40
N ALA A 13 27.85 7.68 -20.97
CA ALA A 13 26.58 7.10 -20.55
C ALA A 13 26.64 6.59 -19.09
N THR A 14 27.73 5.92 -18.69
CA THR A 14 27.90 5.45 -17.31
C THR A 14 28.01 6.59 -16.31
N VAL A 15 28.76 7.65 -16.63
CA VAL A 15 28.86 8.85 -15.76
C VAL A 15 27.51 9.55 -15.65
N ALA A 16 26.79 9.69 -16.75
CA ALA A 16 25.45 10.26 -16.77
C ALA A 16 24.49 9.45 -15.89
N LEU A 17 24.45 8.13 -16.07
CA LEU A 17 23.63 7.24 -15.26
C LEU A 17 24.01 7.28 -13.78
N ALA A 18 25.31 7.24 -13.45
CA ALA A 18 25.78 7.36 -12.06
C ALA A 18 25.38 8.71 -11.44
N GLY A 19 25.43 9.80 -12.21
CA GLY A 19 24.94 11.12 -11.79
C GLY A 19 23.43 11.13 -11.56
N GLY A 20 22.66 10.46 -12.42
CA GLY A 20 21.22 10.28 -12.26
C GLY A 20 20.85 9.47 -11.01
N VAL A 21 21.52 8.33 -10.79
CA VAL A 21 21.35 7.51 -9.58
C VAL A 21 21.73 8.30 -8.31
N ALA A 22 22.84 9.04 -8.35
CA ALA A 22 23.24 9.89 -7.23
C ALA A 22 22.24 11.04 -6.98
N ALA A 23 21.58 11.55 -8.01
CA ALA A 23 20.51 12.53 -7.85
C ALA A 23 19.30 11.94 -7.12
N VAL A 24 18.87 10.74 -7.52
CA VAL A 24 17.78 10.02 -6.85
C VAL A 24 18.15 9.74 -5.39
N ALA A 25 19.33 9.17 -5.13
CA ALA A 25 19.80 8.89 -3.77
C ALA A 25 19.95 10.15 -2.91
N GLY A 26 20.45 11.25 -3.49
CA GLY A 26 20.58 12.54 -2.82
C GLY A 26 19.24 13.16 -2.44
N SER A 27 18.23 13.04 -3.31
CA SER A 27 16.85 13.46 -3.00
C SER A 27 16.27 12.61 -1.86
N TYR A 28 16.38 11.29 -1.94
CA TYR A 28 15.89 10.36 -0.91
C TYR A 28 16.51 10.62 0.48
N LEU A 29 17.80 10.95 0.54
CA LEU A 29 18.47 11.31 1.78
C LEU A 29 17.85 12.51 2.50
N VAL A 30 17.30 13.46 1.74
CA VAL A 30 16.72 14.70 2.28
C VAL A 30 15.27 14.50 2.67
N VAL A 31 14.46 13.91 1.78
CA VAL A 31 13.00 13.86 1.94
C VAL A 31 12.44 12.47 2.23
N GLY A 32 13.27 11.43 2.26
CA GLY A 32 12.85 10.05 2.49
C GLY A 32 11.86 9.55 1.44
N ASP A 33 11.01 8.60 1.86
CA ASP A 33 9.91 8.09 1.06
C ASP A 33 8.63 8.93 1.27
N SER A 34 8.65 10.12 0.68
CA SER A 34 7.56 11.10 0.78
C SER A 34 7.10 11.54 -0.61
N PRO A 35 5.93 12.20 -0.72
CA PRO A 35 5.47 12.77 -1.98
C PRO A 35 6.47 13.77 -2.61
N ALA A 36 7.31 14.40 -1.77
CA ALA A 36 8.36 15.31 -2.22
C ALA A 36 9.55 14.60 -2.87
N PHE A 37 9.64 13.27 -2.82
CA PHE A 37 10.74 12.52 -3.42
C PHE A 37 10.73 12.64 -4.95
N VAL A 38 11.91 12.85 -5.54
CA VAL A 38 12.04 13.18 -6.98
C VAL A 38 11.54 12.07 -7.92
N ALA A 39 11.51 10.82 -7.44
CA ALA A 39 11.04 9.69 -8.22
C ALA A 39 9.52 9.46 -8.16
N THR A 40 8.85 10.00 -7.13
CA THR A 40 7.42 9.77 -6.88
C THR A 40 6.52 10.06 -8.08
N PRO A 41 6.63 11.21 -8.78
CA PRO A 41 5.76 11.51 -9.91
C PRO A 41 5.90 10.50 -11.05
N ILE A 42 7.12 10.03 -11.32
CA ILE A 42 7.41 9.07 -12.40
C ILE A 42 6.98 7.67 -11.98
N ALA A 43 7.20 7.29 -10.71
CA ALA A 43 6.74 6.03 -10.17
C ALA A 43 5.21 5.93 -10.23
N ASN A 44 4.48 6.97 -9.79
CA ASN A 44 3.02 6.98 -9.84
C ASN A 44 2.50 6.97 -11.29
N ALA A 45 3.10 7.77 -12.19
CA ALA A 45 2.73 7.76 -13.60
C ALA A 45 2.90 6.39 -14.27
N THR A 46 3.85 5.56 -13.80
CA THR A 46 4.07 4.22 -14.34
C THR A 46 2.85 3.31 -14.09
N VAL A 47 2.18 3.47 -12.95
CA VAL A 47 0.96 2.71 -12.61
C VAL A 47 -0.25 3.32 -13.29
N THR A 48 -0.41 4.65 -13.25
CA THR A 48 -1.57 5.32 -13.84
C THR A 48 -1.67 5.15 -15.36
N LEU A 49 -0.54 5.10 -16.06
CA LEU A 49 -0.50 4.91 -17.52
C LEU A 49 -0.45 3.44 -17.95
N ALA A 50 -0.31 2.50 -17.00
CA ALA A 50 -0.28 1.08 -17.32
C ALA A 50 -1.64 0.63 -17.89
N PRO A 51 -1.66 -0.17 -18.97
CA PRO A 51 -2.90 -0.77 -19.46
C PRO A 51 -3.57 -1.61 -18.37
N ALA A 52 -4.90 -1.56 -18.28
CA ALA A 52 -5.66 -2.30 -17.25
C ALA A 52 -5.28 -3.79 -17.18
N ALA A 53 -5.11 -4.46 -18.33
CA ALA A 53 -4.68 -5.85 -18.38
C ALA A 53 -3.32 -6.12 -17.70
N LEU A 54 -2.39 -5.17 -17.75
CA LEU A 54 -1.09 -5.28 -17.09
C LEU A 54 -1.23 -5.11 -15.57
N VAL A 55 -2.06 -4.15 -15.14
CA VAL A 55 -2.34 -3.91 -13.71
C VAL A 55 -3.02 -5.15 -13.10
N THR A 56 -4.06 -5.68 -13.74
CA THR A 56 -4.75 -6.89 -13.29
C THR A 56 -3.82 -8.10 -13.26
N PHE A 57 -2.94 -8.26 -14.26
CA PHE A 57 -1.93 -9.33 -14.23
C PHE A 57 -0.96 -9.16 -13.06
N ALA A 58 -0.48 -7.94 -12.81
CA ALA A 58 0.42 -7.67 -11.69
C ALA A 58 -0.25 -8.01 -10.34
N ILE A 59 -1.50 -7.60 -10.14
CA ILE A 59 -2.25 -7.88 -8.90
C ILE A 59 -2.50 -9.38 -8.73
N THR A 60 -3.04 -10.05 -9.75
CA THR A 60 -3.55 -11.43 -9.62
C THR A 60 -2.49 -12.52 -9.77
N VAL A 61 -1.36 -12.22 -10.43
CA VAL A 61 -0.30 -13.21 -10.71
C VAL A 61 0.97 -12.90 -9.93
N LEU A 62 1.37 -11.62 -9.86
CA LEU A 62 2.61 -11.23 -9.17
C LEU A 62 2.37 -10.86 -7.70
N GLY A 63 1.15 -10.47 -7.33
CA GLY A 63 0.83 -9.99 -5.99
C GLY A 63 1.74 -8.82 -5.61
N ASP A 64 2.37 -8.92 -4.44
CA ASP A 64 3.22 -7.87 -3.89
C ASP A 64 4.44 -7.58 -4.78
N LEU A 65 4.99 -8.59 -5.46
CA LEU A 65 6.10 -8.43 -6.40
C LEU A 65 5.75 -7.47 -7.55
N GLY A 66 4.47 -7.41 -7.95
CA GLY A 66 4.00 -6.49 -8.99
C GLY A 66 4.24 -5.03 -8.61
N SER A 67 3.87 -4.67 -7.38
CA SER A 67 4.06 -3.32 -6.83
C SER A 67 5.54 -2.98 -6.65
N GLU A 68 6.35 -3.92 -6.14
CA GLU A 68 7.80 -3.73 -6.00
C GLU A 68 8.46 -3.47 -7.35
N LEU A 69 8.13 -4.27 -8.37
CA LEU A 69 8.67 -4.10 -9.72
C LEU A 69 8.26 -2.76 -10.33
N ALA A 70 7.00 -2.33 -10.13
CA ALA A 70 6.53 -1.03 -10.60
C ALA A 70 7.34 0.11 -9.95
N TYR A 71 7.50 0.08 -8.62
CA TYR A 71 8.29 1.06 -7.89
C TYR A 71 9.76 1.12 -8.36
N TRP A 72 10.44 -0.04 -8.43
CA TRP A 72 11.84 -0.10 -8.90
C TRP A 72 12.00 0.34 -10.35
N SER A 73 11.02 0.07 -11.21
CA SER A 73 11.01 0.54 -12.60
C SER A 73 10.87 2.07 -12.68
N GLY A 74 10.01 2.66 -11.85
CA GLY A 74 9.85 4.11 -11.71
C GLY A 74 11.12 4.81 -11.21
N LEU A 75 11.82 4.20 -10.25
CA LEU A 75 13.12 4.67 -9.77
C LEU A 75 14.18 4.63 -10.87
N ALA A 76 14.26 3.52 -11.61
CA ALA A 76 15.18 3.37 -12.71
C ALA A 76 14.90 4.39 -13.83
N ALA A 77 13.63 4.59 -14.19
CA ALA A 77 13.20 5.58 -15.17
C ALA A 77 13.59 7.01 -14.75
N THR A 78 13.39 7.35 -13.47
CA THR A 78 13.81 8.64 -12.89
C THR A 78 15.32 8.83 -12.98
N ALA A 79 16.10 7.82 -12.57
CA ALA A 79 17.56 7.87 -12.63
C ALA A 79 18.06 8.05 -14.08
N VAL A 80 17.42 7.38 -15.05
CA VAL A 80 17.73 7.54 -16.48
C VAL A 80 17.39 8.95 -16.97
N ALA A 81 16.22 9.49 -16.61
CA ALA A 81 15.79 10.83 -16.99
C ALA A 81 16.75 11.91 -16.45
N LEU A 82 17.08 11.86 -15.15
CA LEU A 82 18.05 12.77 -14.53
C LEU A 82 19.46 12.55 -15.08
N GLY A 83 19.83 11.32 -15.43
CA GLY A 83 21.07 11.04 -16.15
C GLY A 83 21.13 11.71 -17.52
N GLY A 84 20.00 11.77 -18.24
CA GLY A 84 19.86 12.56 -19.47
C GLY A 84 20.14 14.05 -19.24
N VAL A 85 19.60 14.62 -18.16
CA VAL A 85 19.86 16.02 -17.75
C VAL A 85 21.35 16.22 -17.45
N VAL A 86 21.98 15.32 -16.70
CA VAL A 86 23.43 15.35 -16.41
C VAL A 86 24.25 15.31 -17.71
N ALA A 87 23.88 14.45 -18.65
CA ALA A 87 24.57 14.32 -19.94
C ALA A 87 24.48 15.62 -20.75
N LEU A 88 23.28 16.20 -20.87
CA LEU A 88 23.03 17.45 -21.59
C LEU A 88 23.77 18.62 -20.96
N ALA A 89 23.71 18.76 -19.62
CA ALA A 89 24.42 19.80 -18.89
C ALA A 89 25.94 19.70 -19.11
N ARG A 90 26.52 18.49 -19.02
CA ARG A 90 27.96 18.29 -19.29
C ARG A 90 28.32 18.56 -20.75
N ILE A 91 27.45 18.28 -21.73
CA ILE A 91 27.67 18.63 -23.14
C ILE A 91 27.66 20.15 -23.34
N ALA A 92 26.69 20.85 -22.74
CA ALA A 92 26.54 22.30 -22.88
C ALA A 92 27.75 23.04 -22.28
N VAL A 93 28.21 22.59 -21.11
CA VAL A 93 29.29 23.26 -20.35
C VAL A 93 30.69 22.94 -20.88
N ARG A 94 30.89 21.82 -21.59
CA ARG A 94 32.18 21.47 -22.22
C ARG A 94 32.75 22.56 -23.14
N ARG A 95 31.92 23.48 -23.63
CA ARG A 95 32.35 24.59 -24.49
C ARG A 95 33.07 25.72 -23.72
N LEU A 96 33.05 25.69 -22.38
CA LEU A 96 33.48 26.81 -21.54
C LEU A 96 34.89 26.64 -20.96
N ASP A 97 35.58 25.51 -21.20
CA ASP A 97 36.98 25.19 -20.81
C ASP A 97 37.42 25.70 -19.42
N ARG A 98 36.54 25.61 -18.43
CA ARG A 98 36.80 26.05 -17.05
C ARG A 98 36.56 24.92 -16.05
N PRO A 99 37.47 24.71 -15.08
CA PRO A 99 37.24 23.75 -14.00
C PRO A 99 36.00 24.16 -13.19
N LEU A 100 35.27 23.18 -12.65
CA LEU A 100 34.10 23.34 -11.78
C LEU A 100 32.82 23.91 -12.42
N VAL A 101 32.83 24.32 -13.69
CA VAL A 101 31.60 24.76 -14.35
C VAL A 101 30.66 23.58 -14.62
N ALA A 102 31.21 22.39 -14.91
CA ALA A 102 30.40 21.20 -15.20
C ALA A 102 29.63 20.67 -13.97
N PRO A 103 30.21 20.58 -12.75
CA PRO A 103 29.45 20.30 -11.54
C PRO A 103 28.34 21.31 -11.26
N LEU A 104 28.60 22.61 -11.42
CA LEU A 104 27.59 23.66 -11.22
C LEU A 104 26.46 23.56 -12.23
N GLY A 105 26.77 23.40 -13.52
CA GLY A 105 25.76 23.23 -14.56
C GLY A 105 24.92 21.97 -14.38
N VAL A 106 25.54 20.86 -13.95
CA VAL A 106 24.82 19.63 -13.60
C VAL A 106 23.91 19.86 -12.40
N GLY A 107 24.42 20.48 -11.33
CA GLY A 107 23.63 20.78 -10.14
C GLY A 107 22.41 21.65 -10.47
N VAL A 108 22.59 22.73 -11.23
CA VAL A 108 21.49 23.61 -11.65
C VAL A 108 20.49 22.87 -12.53
N GLY A 109 20.95 22.10 -13.52
CA GLY A 109 20.07 21.33 -14.40
C GLY A 109 19.21 20.33 -13.64
N VAL A 110 19.83 19.57 -12.73
CA VAL A 110 19.12 18.60 -11.88
C VAL A 110 18.19 19.30 -10.88
N ALA A 111 18.58 20.45 -10.31
CA ALA A 111 17.72 21.20 -9.41
C ALA A 111 16.45 21.71 -10.12
N VAL A 112 16.59 22.29 -11.33
CA VAL A 112 15.44 22.80 -12.10
C VAL A 112 14.47 21.68 -12.44
N VAL A 113 14.98 20.55 -12.95
CA VAL A 113 14.12 19.40 -13.28
C VAL A 113 13.55 18.76 -12.02
N GLY A 114 14.33 18.67 -10.94
CA GLY A 114 13.87 18.15 -9.65
C GLY A 114 12.73 18.97 -9.04
N ILE A 115 12.80 20.30 -9.11
CA ILE A 115 11.70 21.19 -8.67
C ILE A 115 10.47 20.96 -9.55
N ALA A 116 10.65 20.89 -10.88
CA ALA A 116 9.55 20.69 -11.81
C ALA A 116 8.83 19.34 -11.61
N LEU A 117 9.57 18.29 -11.24
CA LEU A 117 9.01 16.97 -10.97
C LEU A 117 8.34 16.91 -9.59
N SER A 118 9.05 17.28 -8.53
CA SER A 118 8.64 17.00 -7.15
C SER A 118 7.92 18.14 -6.44
N ALA A 119 7.85 19.33 -7.05
CA ALA A 119 7.45 20.58 -6.40
C ALA A 119 8.21 20.89 -5.08
N SER A 120 9.34 20.22 -4.84
CA SER A 120 10.11 20.33 -3.60
C SER A 120 11.52 20.86 -3.86
N THR A 121 11.81 22.02 -3.28
CA THR A 121 13.16 22.61 -3.32
C THR A 121 14.16 21.77 -2.53
N ALA A 122 13.76 21.20 -1.39
CA ALA A 122 14.61 20.36 -0.56
C ALA A 122 15.04 19.08 -1.32
N SER A 123 14.08 18.40 -1.94
CA SER A 123 14.32 17.22 -2.78
C SER A 123 15.26 17.53 -3.95
N ALA A 124 15.01 18.65 -4.63
CA ALA A 124 15.81 19.10 -5.75
C ALA A 124 17.25 19.46 -5.35
N VAL A 125 17.45 20.11 -4.20
CA VAL A 125 18.78 20.41 -3.65
C VAL A 125 19.53 19.12 -3.33
N GLY A 126 18.88 18.16 -2.67
CA GLY A 126 19.46 16.85 -2.41
C GLY A 126 19.95 16.16 -3.68
N GLY A 127 19.09 16.12 -4.71
CA GLY A 127 19.45 15.54 -6.00
C GLY A 127 20.55 16.31 -6.75
N ALA A 128 20.52 17.63 -6.71
CA ALA A 128 21.55 18.47 -7.30
C ALA A 128 22.93 18.24 -6.66
N VAL A 129 22.99 18.13 -5.34
CA VAL A 129 24.22 17.82 -4.60
C VAL A 129 24.75 16.44 -4.99
N GLY A 130 23.89 15.41 -5.01
CA GLY A 130 24.28 14.06 -5.40
C GLY A 130 24.88 14.00 -6.81
N ALA A 131 24.20 14.59 -7.80
CA ALA A 131 24.68 14.65 -9.18
C ALA A 131 25.97 15.48 -9.33
N ALA A 132 26.07 16.62 -8.64
CA ALA A 132 27.25 17.47 -8.66
C ALA A 132 28.47 16.80 -8.04
N LEU A 133 28.31 15.98 -6.99
CA LEU A 133 29.38 15.20 -6.39
C LEU A 133 29.97 14.19 -7.37
N VAL A 134 29.14 13.43 -8.08
CA VAL A 134 29.60 12.51 -9.14
C VAL A 134 30.35 13.29 -10.22
N SER A 135 29.77 14.40 -10.68
CA SER A 135 30.38 15.29 -11.70
C SER A 135 31.76 15.80 -11.26
N THR A 136 31.89 16.17 -9.98
CA THR A 136 33.14 16.67 -9.38
C THR A 136 34.21 15.59 -9.31
N VAL A 137 33.86 14.39 -8.82
CA VAL A 137 34.82 13.26 -8.74
C VAL A 137 35.32 12.86 -10.12
N VAL A 138 34.44 12.86 -11.13
CA VAL A 138 34.80 12.58 -12.51
C VAL A 138 35.77 13.62 -13.08
N ASP A 139 35.52 14.90 -12.83
CA ASP A 139 36.39 15.98 -13.33
C ASP A 139 37.74 15.99 -12.61
N LEU A 140 37.77 15.80 -11.29
CA LEU A 140 39.01 15.74 -10.51
C LEU A 140 39.88 14.57 -10.97
N ARG A 141 39.32 13.36 -11.07
CA ARG A 141 40.06 12.17 -11.52
C ARG A 141 40.42 12.22 -13.01
N GLY A 142 39.64 12.93 -13.82
CA GLY A 142 39.98 13.20 -15.22
C GLY A 142 41.11 14.23 -15.38
N SER A 143 41.27 15.14 -14.41
CA SER A 143 42.31 16.17 -14.39
C SER A 143 43.63 15.72 -13.74
N ASP A 144 43.59 14.69 -12.90
CA ASP A 144 44.78 14.12 -12.24
C ASP A 144 45.71 13.43 -13.26
N GLY A 145 46.72 14.17 -13.72
CA GLY A 145 47.79 13.67 -14.60
C GLY A 145 48.65 12.53 -14.02
N ARG A 146 48.38 12.06 -12.80
CA ARG A 146 49.01 10.84 -12.24
C ARG A 146 48.56 9.55 -12.93
N ALA A 147 47.43 9.59 -13.63
CA ALA A 147 47.00 8.49 -14.50
C ALA A 147 47.81 8.41 -15.80
N ALA A 148 48.71 9.36 -16.08
CA ALA A 148 49.62 9.32 -17.23
C ALA A 148 50.77 8.31 -17.09
N ALA A 149 50.94 7.68 -15.92
CA ALA A 149 51.88 6.56 -15.73
C ALA A 149 51.25 5.18 -16.03
N GLY A 150 49.92 5.08 -16.01
CA GLY A 150 49.15 3.90 -16.39
C GLY A 150 48.56 4.06 -17.79
N GLY A 151 48.21 2.96 -18.45
CA GLY A 151 47.62 3.03 -19.78
C GLY A 151 46.25 3.76 -19.78
N PRO A 152 45.70 4.11 -20.95
CA PRO A 152 44.37 4.73 -21.07
C PRO A 152 43.26 3.99 -20.32
N ASP A 153 43.41 2.69 -20.05
CA ASP A 153 42.45 1.88 -19.29
C ASP A 153 42.50 2.08 -17.77
N ASP A 154 43.64 2.48 -17.20
CA ASP A 154 43.76 2.72 -15.75
C ASP A 154 43.07 4.01 -15.34
N SER A 155 43.24 5.08 -16.13
CA SER A 155 42.52 6.36 -15.93
C SER A 155 41.00 6.17 -16.04
N ARG A 156 40.55 5.32 -16.97
CA ARG A 156 39.12 4.99 -17.15
C ARG A 156 38.55 4.26 -15.95
N ARG A 157 39.26 3.22 -15.47
CA ARG A 157 38.86 2.45 -14.29
C ARG A 157 38.81 3.34 -13.03
N ALA A 158 39.72 4.29 -12.90
CA ALA A 158 39.73 5.26 -11.80
C ALA A 158 38.53 6.21 -11.85
N VAL A 159 38.13 6.72 -13.02
CA VAL A 159 36.94 7.58 -13.15
C VAL A 159 35.66 6.80 -12.82
N LEU A 160 35.52 5.60 -13.38
CA LEU A 160 34.35 4.75 -13.15
C LEU A 160 34.22 4.32 -11.68
N SER A 161 35.31 3.87 -11.05
CA SER A 161 35.29 3.48 -9.63
C SER A 161 34.97 4.64 -8.70
N GLY A 162 35.33 5.87 -9.08
CA GLY A 162 35.04 7.07 -8.30
C GLY A 162 33.56 7.43 -8.33
N ALA A 163 32.96 7.43 -9.52
CA ALA A 163 31.52 7.66 -9.67
C ALA A 163 30.69 6.60 -8.92
N VAL A 164 31.09 5.33 -9.04
CA VAL A 164 30.45 4.21 -8.33
C VAL A 164 30.59 4.35 -6.82
N ALA A 165 31.77 4.72 -6.29
CA ALA A 165 31.97 4.90 -4.85
C ALA A 165 31.08 6.01 -4.25
N VAL A 166 30.85 7.11 -4.98
CA VAL A 166 29.93 8.18 -4.53
C VAL A 166 28.51 7.64 -4.42
N VAL A 167 28.04 6.91 -5.44
CA VAL A 167 26.70 6.29 -5.43
C VAL A 167 26.56 5.34 -4.24
N PHE A 168 27.51 4.44 -4.03
CA PHE A 168 27.47 3.52 -2.88
C PHE A 168 27.48 4.25 -1.53
N GLY A 169 28.25 5.33 -1.40
CA GLY A 169 28.27 6.15 -0.19
C GLY A 169 26.92 6.79 0.11
N LEU A 170 26.27 7.36 -0.91
CA LEU A 170 24.93 7.96 -0.77
C LEU A 170 23.87 6.91 -0.42
N LEU A 171 23.90 5.74 -1.09
CA LEU A 171 22.97 4.64 -0.81
C LEU A 171 23.16 4.09 0.61
N ALA A 172 24.40 3.94 1.09
CA ALA A 172 24.67 3.48 2.45
C ALA A 172 24.18 4.48 3.52
N LEU A 173 24.29 5.78 3.27
CA LEU A 173 23.71 6.82 4.11
C LEU A 173 22.17 6.78 4.07
N GLY A 174 21.59 6.52 2.89
CA GLY A 174 20.15 6.40 2.69
C GLY A 174 19.57 5.21 3.47
N GLY A 175 20.20 4.04 3.38
CA GLY A 175 19.80 2.85 4.14
C GLY A 175 19.86 3.06 5.66
N ARG A 176 20.81 3.87 6.16
CA ARG A 176 20.84 4.27 7.58
C ARG A 176 19.66 5.15 7.97
N ARG A 177 19.21 6.03 7.07
CA ARG A 177 18.01 6.86 7.29
C ARG A 177 16.76 6.00 7.39
N VAL A 178 16.61 4.97 6.55
CA VAL A 178 15.48 4.02 6.62
C VAL A 178 15.45 3.27 7.96
N LEU A 179 16.61 2.89 8.48
CA LEU A 179 16.71 2.26 9.80
C LEU A 179 16.50 3.25 10.97
N ALA A 180 16.55 4.56 10.70
CA ALA A 180 16.45 5.63 11.67
C ALA A 180 15.15 6.45 11.54
N THR A 181 14.31 6.18 10.54
CA THR A 181 12.98 6.78 10.44
C THR A 181 12.15 6.27 11.60
N ASP A 182 12.06 7.18 12.57
CA ASP A 182 11.24 7.25 13.77
C ASP A 182 10.11 6.23 13.88
N ARG A 183 10.21 5.45 14.96
CA ARG A 183 9.06 5.11 15.80
C ARG A 183 8.46 6.44 16.25
N GLY A 184 7.42 6.89 15.55
CA GLY A 184 6.88 8.25 15.68
C GLY A 184 6.41 8.61 17.09
N ASP A 185 6.33 9.91 17.35
CA ASP A 185 5.81 10.53 18.58
C ASP A 185 4.40 10.00 18.97
N ASP A 186 3.66 9.44 18.01
CA ASP A 186 2.36 8.77 18.21
C ASP A 186 2.43 7.52 19.09
N ASP A 187 3.62 6.92 19.29
CA ASP A 187 3.83 5.84 20.27
C ASP A 187 3.70 6.29 21.73
N GLN A 188 3.67 7.60 21.98
CA GLN A 188 3.60 8.17 23.32
C GLN A 188 2.19 8.61 23.73
N VAL A 189 1.24 8.63 22.80
CA VAL A 189 -0.15 9.01 23.13
C VAL A 189 -0.82 7.82 23.84
N PRO A 190 -1.30 7.99 25.08
CA PRO A 190 -2.03 6.94 25.77
C PRO A 190 -3.29 6.55 25.00
N ILE A 191 -3.52 5.24 24.85
CA ILE A 191 -4.75 4.71 24.26
C ILE A 191 -5.93 5.11 25.17
N PRO A 192 -7.03 5.65 24.61
CA PRO A 192 -8.25 5.93 25.37
C PRO A 192 -8.78 4.69 26.10
N ASP A 193 -9.26 4.85 27.34
CA ASP A 193 -9.68 3.74 28.21
C ASP A 193 -10.78 2.86 27.59
N ASP A 194 -11.70 3.45 26.84
CA ASP A 194 -12.77 2.75 26.14
C ASP A 194 -12.25 1.90 24.97
N VAL A 195 -11.31 2.43 24.19
CA VAL A 195 -10.63 1.67 23.13
C VAL A 195 -9.76 0.56 23.73
N ALA A 196 -9.03 0.84 24.82
CA ALA A 196 -8.25 -0.17 25.53
C ALA A 196 -9.15 -1.34 26.00
N ALA A 197 -10.32 -1.03 26.57
CA ALA A 197 -11.29 -2.04 26.97
C ALA A 197 -11.81 -2.86 25.78
N MET A 198 -12.04 -2.25 24.62
CA MET A 198 -12.41 -2.97 23.40
C MET A 198 -11.29 -3.92 22.93
N LEU A 199 -10.03 -3.45 22.93
CA LEU A 199 -8.88 -4.27 22.55
C LEU A 199 -8.69 -5.47 23.50
N ASP A 200 -8.87 -5.25 24.81
CA ASP A 200 -8.80 -6.31 25.82
C ASP A 200 -9.96 -7.33 25.68
N ASP A 201 -11.18 -6.86 25.39
CA ASP A 201 -12.34 -7.73 25.11
C ASP A 201 -12.08 -8.60 23.86
N ALA A 202 -11.57 -8.00 22.79
CA ALA A 202 -11.24 -8.73 21.56
C ALA A 202 -10.13 -9.77 21.80
N ARG A 203 -9.10 -9.44 22.59
CA ARG A 203 -8.06 -10.40 22.99
C ARG A 203 -8.65 -11.54 23.82
N ALA A 204 -9.54 -11.25 24.76
CA ALA A 204 -10.16 -12.27 25.61
C ALA A 204 -11.06 -13.23 24.81
N LYS A 205 -11.70 -12.76 23.74
CA LYS A 205 -12.52 -13.56 22.83
C LYS A 205 -11.73 -14.31 21.76
N SER A 206 -10.46 -13.94 21.56
CA SER A 206 -9.60 -14.59 20.56
C SER A 206 -9.24 -16.01 21.01
N PHE A 207 -9.26 -16.95 20.09
CA PHE A 207 -8.71 -18.28 20.31
C PHE A 207 -7.18 -18.24 20.38
N ASP A 208 -6.62 -18.99 21.34
CA ASP A 208 -5.18 -19.19 21.50
C ASP A 208 -4.76 -20.39 20.64
N VAL A 209 -4.42 -20.11 19.37
CA VAL A 209 -4.05 -21.11 18.35
C VAL A 209 -2.79 -20.63 17.64
N GLU A 210 -1.78 -21.50 17.54
CA GLU A 210 -0.53 -21.17 16.85
C GLU A 210 -0.82 -20.84 15.36
N PHE A 211 -0.18 -19.79 14.84
CA PHE A 211 -0.36 -19.27 13.48
C PHE A 211 -1.74 -18.71 13.14
N LEU A 212 -2.62 -18.55 14.13
CA LEU A 212 -3.87 -17.81 14.02
C LEU A 212 -3.70 -16.40 14.62
N GLU A 213 -4.05 -15.39 13.84
CA GLU A 213 -4.03 -14.00 14.32
C GLU A 213 -5.21 -13.72 15.25
N PRO A 214 -5.05 -12.88 16.28
CA PRO A 214 -6.14 -12.46 17.16
C PRO A 214 -7.28 -11.75 16.41
N LEU A 215 -8.44 -11.62 17.05
CA LEU A 215 -9.63 -10.99 16.46
C LEU A 215 -9.41 -9.52 16.07
N VAL A 216 -8.51 -8.80 16.73
CA VAL A 216 -7.95 -7.53 16.25
C VAL A 216 -6.54 -7.84 15.78
N SER A 217 -6.26 -7.60 14.50
CA SER A 217 -5.01 -8.02 13.87
C SER A 217 -3.79 -7.32 14.47
N ASP A 218 -2.70 -8.07 14.67
CA ASP A 218 -1.41 -7.52 15.10
C ASP A 218 -0.75 -6.70 13.98
N HIS A 219 -0.99 -7.09 12.73
CA HIS A 219 -0.51 -6.42 11.53
C HIS A 219 -1.68 -6.23 10.57
N PHE A 220 -2.01 -4.98 10.26
CA PHE A 220 -3.08 -4.68 9.31
C PHE A 220 -2.50 -4.54 7.90
N TYR A 221 -3.07 -5.25 6.93
CA TYR A 221 -2.54 -5.25 5.56
C TYR A 221 -2.64 -3.86 4.91
N THR A 222 -1.71 -3.61 3.99
CA THR A 222 -1.66 -2.37 3.20
C THR A 222 -1.70 -2.71 1.71
N VAL A 223 -2.61 -2.04 0.99
CA VAL A 223 -2.72 -2.08 -0.47
C VAL A 223 -3.01 -0.66 -0.93
N ASP A 224 -2.27 -0.19 -1.93
CA ASP A 224 -2.35 1.18 -2.47
C ASP A 224 -2.27 1.17 -4.00
N ILE A 225 -2.94 2.14 -4.63
CA ILE A 225 -2.86 2.34 -6.09
C ILE A 225 -1.63 3.15 -6.50
N ALA A 226 -1.10 3.94 -5.56
CA ALA A 226 0.10 4.73 -5.74
C ALA A 226 1.31 3.94 -5.23
N ASN A 227 2.47 4.21 -5.82
CA ASN A 227 3.73 3.63 -5.34
C ASN A 227 4.27 4.35 -4.10
N VAL A 228 3.78 5.57 -3.85
CA VAL A 228 4.13 6.37 -2.68
C VAL A 228 2.85 7.04 -2.21
N ASP A 229 2.47 6.74 -0.98
CA ASP A 229 1.28 7.29 -0.35
C ASP A 229 1.33 8.81 -0.28
N PRO A 230 0.21 9.52 -0.45
CA PRO A 230 0.15 10.92 -0.12
C PRO A 230 0.38 11.10 1.40
N ALA A 231 0.73 12.32 1.78
CA ALA A 231 0.94 12.69 3.19
C ALA A 231 0.30 14.07 3.46
N PRO A 232 -1.03 14.20 3.28
CA PRO A 232 -1.70 15.46 3.57
C PRO A 232 -1.52 15.79 5.06
N ALA A 233 -1.00 16.98 5.34
CA ALA A 233 -0.87 17.45 6.71
C ALA A 233 -2.26 17.69 7.30
N ARG A 234 -2.49 17.28 8.55
CA ARG A 234 -3.77 17.50 9.26
C ARG A 234 -4.26 18.95 9.20
N GLU A 235 -3.32 19.89 9.31
CA GLU A 235 -3.58 21.34 9.29
C GLU A 235 -4.07 21.85 7.93
N ASP A 236 -3.64 21.20 6.85
CA ASP A 236 -3.96 21.59 5.46
C ASP A 236 -5.07 20.72 4.86
N TRP A 237 -5.52 19.68 5.57
CA TRP A 237 -6.52 18.75 5.10
C TRP A 237 -7.94 19.27 5.31
N SER A 238 -8.78 19.06 4.30
CA SER A 238 -10.22 19.26 4.38
C SER A 238 -10.94 18.27 3.48
N VAL A 239 -12.18 17.93 3.83
CA VAL A 239 -13.12 17.20 2.96
C VAL A 239 -14.24 18.14 2.48
N ARG A 240 -14.46 18.17 1.16
CA ARG A 240 -15.51 18.98 0.53
C ARG A 240 -16.71 18.12 0.17
N ILE A 241 -17.90 18.54 0.56
CA ILE A 241 -19.19 17.94 0.21
C ILE A 241 -19.89 18.88 -0.78
N HIS A 242 -20.19 18.38 -1.98
CA HIS A 242 -20.72 19.20 -3.08
C HIS A 242 -21.50 18.37 -4.10
N GLY A 243 -21.91 18.99 -5.21
CA GLY A 243 -22.66 18.34 -6.29
C GLY A 243 -24.16 18.55 -6.12
N ALA A 244 -24.94 17.48 -6.23
CA ALA A 244 -26.39 17.47 -6.05
C ALA A 244 -26.78 17.57 -4.55
N VAL A 245 -26.50 18.73 -3.96
CA VAL A 245 -26.79 19.07 -2.54
C VAL A 245 -27.48 20.42 -2.45
N GLY A 246 -28.24 20.65 -1.37
CA GLY A 246 -28.85 21.95 -1.08
C GLY A 246 -27.81 23.02 -0.71
N GLU A 247 -26.78 22.65 0.06
CA GLU A 247 -25.69 23.54 0.47
C GLU A 247 -24.34 22.82 0.42
N GLU A 248 -23.40 23.34 -0.39
CA GLU A 248 -22.02 22.83 -0.40
C GLU A 248 -21.31 23.21 0.89
N THR A 249 -20.63 22.25 1.51
CA THR A 249 -19.93 22.43 2.78
C THR A 249 -18.50 21.90 2.68
N THR A 250 -17.58 22.43 3.49
CA THR A 250 -16.22 21.92 3.62
C THR A 250 -15.87 21.82 5.08
N TYR A 251 -15.37 20.66 5.51
CA TYR A 251 -14.91 20.42 6.87
C TYR A 251 -13.38 20.33 6.88
N ALA A 252 -12.73 21.16 7.68
CA ALA A 252 -11.32 20.99 8.01
C ALA A 252 -11.15 19.85 9.02
N PHE A 253 -9.92 19.36 9.21
CA PHE A 253 -9.64 18.31 10.20
C PHE A 253 -10.12 18.69 11.60
N ALA A 254 -9.93 19.96 11.99
CA ALA A 254 -10.35 20.47 13.30
C ALA A 254 -11.86 20.45 13.51
N ASP A 255 -12.66 20.57 12.43
CA ASP A 255 -14.12 20.49 12.52
C ASP A 255 -14.55 19.05 12.81
N VAL A 256 -13.93 18.07 12.12
CA VAL A 256 -14.17 16.63 12.34
C VAL A 256 -13.70 16.20 13.72
N ASP A 257 -12.51 16.64 14.14
CA ASP A 257 -11.94 16.29 15.45
C ASP A 257 -12.76 16.84 16.63
N ALA A 258 -13.53 17.92 16.41
CA ALA A 258 -14.43 18.49 17.40
C ALA A 258 -15.80 17.78 17.47
N MET A 259 -16.13 16.94 16.50
CA MET A 259 -17.34 16.13 16.53
C MET A 259 -17.23 14.99 17.56
N LYS A 260 -18.37 14.37 17.87
CA LYS A 260 -18.39 13.26 18.83
C LYS A 260 -17.86 12.00 18.14
N HIS A 261 -16.65 11.58 18.49
CA HIS A 261 -16.09 10.33 18.00
C HIS A 261 -16.81 9.09 18.54
N GLU A 262 -16.87 8.06 17.70
CA GLU A 262 -17.25 6.69 18.04
C GLU A 262 -16.06 5.74 17.81
N HIS A 263 -16.17 4.54 18.38
CA HIS A 263 -15.20 3.46 18.19
C HIS A 263 -15.93 2.22 17.66
N ARG A 264 -15.45 1.65 16.54
CA ARG A 264 -16.09 0.51 15.87
C ARG A 264 -15.06 -0.55 15.52
N PHE A 265 -15.38 -1.82 15.73
CA PHE A 265 -14.63 -2.89 15.09
C PHE A 265 -15.05 -3.00 13.63
N GLU A 266 -14.10 -3.10 12.71
CA GLU A 266 -14.41 -3.31 11.29
C GLU A 266 -13.31 -4.12 10.61
N THR A 267 -13.74 -5.10 9.81
CA THR A 267 -12.87 -5.96 9.01
C THR A 267 -12.78 -5.47 7.58
N LEU A 268 -11.56 -5.27 7.09
CA LEU A 268 -11.32 -5.08 5.65
C LEU A 268 -10.81 -6.37 5.03
N ARG A 269 -11.20 -6.64 3.78
CA ARG A 269 -10.70 -7.77 2.99
C ARG A 269 -10.42 -7.32 1.57
N CYS A 270 -9.24 -7.59 1.04
CA CYS A 270 -8.89 -7.21 -0.34
C CYS A 270 -9.55 -8.12 -1.39
N VAL A 271 -10.11 -7.55 -2.48
CA VAL A 271 -10.66 -8.31 -3.61
C VAL A 271 -9.58 -9.03 -4.43
N GLY A 272 -8.37 -8.46 -4.48
CA GLY A 272 -7.27 -8.91 -5.33
C GLY A 272 -6.48 -10.11 -4.79
N GLU A 273 -6.83 -10.56 -3.58
CA GLU A 273 -6.17 -11.64 -2.86
C GLU A 273 -6.58 -13.03 -3.42
N SER A 274 -5.79 -14.07 -3.14
CA SER A 274 -6.23 -15.46 -3.35
C SER A 274 -7.32 -15.87 -2.34
N LEU A 275 -8.06 -16.95 -2.65
CA LEU A 275 -9.16 -17.45 -1.82
C LEU A 275 -8.75 -17.64 -0.34
N ASN A 276 -7.61 -18.31 -0.12
CA ASN A 276 -7.05 -18.55 1.21
C ASN A 276 -5.90 -17.60 1.61
N GLY A 277 -5.81 -16.42 0.99
CA GLY A 277 -4.78 -15.43 1.34
C GLY A 277 -4.97 -14.78 2.73
N ARG A 278 -4.09 -13.86 3.09
CA ARG A 278 -4.02 -13.20 4.41
C ARG A 278 -4.31 -11.69 4.41
N LYS A 279 -4.68 -11.07 3.28
CA LYS A 279 -5.16 -9.67 3.22
C LYS A 279 -6.62 -9.55 3.69
N MET A 280 -6.83 -9.85 4.97
CA MET A 280 -8.11 -9.70 5.67
C MET A 280 -7.82 -9.43 7.13
N ASP A 281 -8.17 -8.24 7.62
CA ASP A 281 -7.76 -7.76 8.94
C ASP A 281 -8.83 -6.95 9.62
N THR A 282 -8.81 -6.94 10.95
CA THR A 282 -9.78 -6.22 11.79
C THR A 282 -9.07 -5.25 12.72
N ALA A 283 -9.62 -4.05 12.87
CA ALA A 283 -9.12 -3.03 13.78
C ALA A 283 -10.26 -2.33 14.53
N VAL A 284 -9.91 -1.59 15.59
CA VAL A 284 -10.81 -0.62 16.22
C VAL A 284 -10.60 0.74 15.57
N TRP A 285 -11.57 1.19 14.79
CA TRP A 285 -11.54 2.47 14.10
C TRP A 285 -12.17 3.56 14.95
N THR A 286 -11.56 4.74 14.95
CA THR A 286 -12.04 5.93 15.67
C THR A 286 -12.40 7.01 14.66
N GLY A 287 -13.56 7.63 14.78
CA GLY A 287 -14.09 8.51 13.74
C GLY A 287 -15.51 8.97 13.99
N VAL A 288 -16.17 9.46 12.95
CA VAL A 288 -17.56 9.92 12.99
C VAL A 288 -18.41 9.21 11.94
N PRO A 289 -19.72 8.97 12.18
CA PRO A 289 -20.63 8.54 11.14
C PRO A 289 -20.57 9.47 9.92
N LEU A 290 -20.54 8.92 8.69
CA LEU A 290 -20.52 9.75 7.48
C LEU A 290 -21.77 10.64 7.39
N MET A 291 -22.91 10.14 7.84
CA MET A 291 -24.17 10.89 7.83
C MET A 291 -24.14 12.16 8.71
N ASP A 292 -23.32 12.20 9.77
CA ASP A 292 -23.17 13.42 10.58
C ASP A 292 -22.56 14.58 9.77
N LEU A 293 -21.80 14.27 8.72
CA LEU A 293 -21.27 15.28 7.79
C LEU A 293 -22.25 15.59 6.64
N LEU A 294 -23.02 14.60 6.21
CA LEU A 294 -23.85 14.66 4.99
C LEU A 294 -25.26 15.19 5.22
N ASP A 295 -25.91 14.85 6.34
CA ASP A 295 -27.25 15.31 6.68
C ASP A 295 -27.42 16.84 6.60
N PRO A 296 -26.44 17.66 7.06
CA PRO A 296 -26.54 19.12 6.95
C PRO A 296 -26.55 19.64 5.50
N ALA A 297 -26.03 18.89 4.53
CA ALA A 297 -25.90 19.32 3.14
C ALA A 297 -27.20 19.21 2.33
N ASP A 298 -28.24 18.56 2.86
CA ASP A 298 -29.54 18.34 2.17
C ASP A 298 -29.35 17.64 0.81
N LEU A 299 -28.99 16.34 0.86
CA LEU A 299 -28.67 15.54 -0.32
C LEU A 299 -29.86 15.48 -1.29
N GLN A 300 -29.62 15.79 -2.56
CA GLN A 300 -30.64 15.76 -3.62
C GLN A 300 -30.45 14.61 -4.63
N GLY A 301 -29.25 14.04 -4.69
CA GLY A 301 -28.91 12.89 -5.54
C GLY A 301 -28.97 11.55 -4.81
N GLU A 302 -28.95 10.46 -5.58
CA GLU A 302 -29.03 9.07 -5.08
C GLU A 302 -27.66 8.36 -5.11
N TYR A 303 -26.65 8.99 -5.70
CA TYR A 303 -25.31 8.44 -5.88
C TYR A 303 -24.26 9.37 -5.28
N VAL A 304 -23.11 8.82 -4.91
CA VAL A 304 -22.00 9.57 -4.31
C VAL A 304 -20.67 9.08 -4.83
N MET A 305 -19.83 10.04 -5.20
CA MET A 305 -18.45 9.82 -5.63
C MET A 305 -17.51 10.29 -4.54
N LEU A 306 -16.74 9.35 -3.99
CA LEU A 306 -15.67 9.62 -3.04
C LEU A 306 -14.35 9.79 -3.79
N ARG A 307 -13.55 10.82 -3.46
CA ARG A 307 -12.23 11.02 -4.07
C ARG A 307 -11.12 11.17 -3.03
N ALA A 308 -9.98 10.60 -3.36
CA ALA A 308 -8.77 10.62 -2.54
C ALA A 308 -7.73 11.60 -3.05
N ALA A 309 -6.82 11.99 -2.16
CA ALA A 309 -5.68 12.85 -2.47
C ALA A 309 -4.68 12.25 -3.50
N ASP A 310 -4.64 10.93 -3.64
CA ASP A 310 -3.78 10.22 -4.61
C ASP A 310 -4.43 10.04 -5.99
N GLY A 311 -5.66 10.51 -6.16
CA GLY A 311 -6.44 10.38 -7.38
C GLY A 311 -7.26 9.09 -7.47
N PHE A 312 -7.32 8.27 -6.42
CA PHE A 312 -8.31 7.21 -6.31
C PHE A 312 -9.72 7.80 -6.19
N TYR A 313 -10.70 7.11 -6.74
CA TYR A 313 -12.11 7.49 -6.62
C TYR A 313 -13.00 6.27 -6.72
N GLU A 314 -14.12 6.32 -6.04
CA GLU A 314 -15.10 5.25 -6.04
C GLU A 314 -16.51 5.79 -5.89
N GLU A 315 -17.44 5.16 -6.59
CA GLU A 315 -18.85 5.50 -6.57
C GLU A 315 -19.63 4.54 -5.66
N PHE A 316 -20.64 5.07 -4.97
CA PHE A 316 -21.56 4.30 -4.16
C PHE A 316 -22.98 4.85 -4.32
N PRO A 317 -24.02 4.01 -4.16
CA PRO A 317 -25.33 4.55 -3.80
C PRO A 317 -25.24 5.24 -2.44
N VAL A 318 -25.99 6.35 -2.26
CA VAL A 318 -26.00 7.10 -0.98
C VAL A 318 -26.37 6.20 0.21
N ASP A 319 -27.28 5.24 0.01
CA ASP A 319 -27.69 4.27 1.04
C ASP A 319 -26.50 3.48 1.63
N ALA A 320 -25.42 3.26 0.86
CA ALA A 320 -24.22 2.58 1.38
C ALA A 320 -23.50 3.41 2.45
N LEU A 321 -23.61 4.74 2.42
CA LEU A 321 -22.96 5.64 3.36
C LEU A 321 -23.76 5.80 4.67
N GLU A 322 -25.00 5.31 4.76
CA GLU A 322 -25.81 5.37 5.99
C GLU A 322 -25.11 4.70 7.18
N THR A 323 -24.41 3.59 6.90
CA THR A 323 -23.59 2.88 7.90
C THR A 323 -22.11 3.27 7.83
N GLY A 324 -21.75 4.14 6.89
CA GLY A 324 -20.39 4.57 6.62
C GLY A 324 -19.77 5.37 7.77
N PHE A 325 -18.45 5.38 7.80
CA PHE A 325 -17.68 5.96 8.88
C PHE A 325 -16.45 6.70 8.35
N LEU A 326 -16.27 7.95 8.78
CA LEU A 326 -15.07 8.73 8.50
C LEU A 326 -14.07 8.49 9.64
N ALA A 327 -13.14 7.56 9.43
CA ALA A 327 -12.14 7.19 10.41
C ALA A 327 -10.94 8.16 10.40
N VAL A 328 -10.55 8.63 11.58
CA VAL A 328 -9.39 9.51 11.85
C VAL A 328 -8.38 8.89 12.84
N GLY A 329 -8.72 7.73 13.40
CA GLY A 329 -7.87 6.94 14.29
C GLY A 329 -8.05 5.43 14.11
N MET A 330 -7.05 4.68 14.56
CA MET A 330 -6.98 3.22 14.45
C MET A 330 -6.29 2.64 15.68
N ASN A 331 -6.90 1.63 16.30
CA ASN A 331 -6.42 0.95 17.51
C ASN A 331 -6.02 1.92 18.63
N GLY A 332 -6.83 2.97 18.82
CA GLY A 332 -6.66 3.97 19.88
C GLY A 332 -5.58 5.02 19.61
N ARG A 333 -5.05 5.05 18.39
CA ARG A 333 -3.98 5.95 17.95
C ARG A 333 -4.43 6.79 16.76
N PRO A 334 -3.73 7.90 16.47
CA PRO A 334 -3.79 8.57 15.17
C PRO A 334 -3.79 7.59 14.00
N LEU A 335 -4.65 7.83 12.99
CA LEU A 335 -4.68 6.99 11.79
C LEU A 335 -3.27 6.97 11.15
N PRO A 336 -2.69 5.79 10.89
CA PRO A 336 -1.41 5.69 10.19
C PRO A 336 -1.50 6.19 8.74
N ARG A 337 -0.40 6.76 8.22
CA ARG A 337 -0.34 7.29 6.84
C ARG A 337 -0.76 6.24 5.81
N GLU A 338 -0.20 5.03 5.92
CA GLU A 338 -0.46 3.88 5.03
C GLU A 338 -1.92 3.37 5.10
N HIS A 339 -2.66 3.79 6.12
CA HIS A 339 -4.08 3.50 6.28
C HIS A 339 -4.97 4.73 6.03
N GLY A 340 -4.45 5.79 5.41
CA GLY A 340 -5.26 6.90 4.91
C GLY A 340 -5.24 8.19 5.74
N ALA A 341 -4.25 8.38 6.62
CA ALA A 341 -4.16 9.59 7.44
C ALA A 341 -4.21 10.89 6.61
N PRO A 342 -4.99 11.90 7.01
CA PRO A 342 -5.59 12.03 8.32
C PRO A 342 -7.01 11.44 8.43
N ALA A 343 -7.67 11.11 7.33
CA ALA A 343 -9.01 10.57 7.33
C ALA A 343 -9.26 9.62 6.14
N ARG A 344 -9.99 8.53 6.41
CA ARG A 344 -10.47 7.59 5.39
C ARG A 344 -11.96 7.33 5.53
N ALA A 345 -12.62 6.99 4.42
CA ALA A 345 -13.95 6.40 4.45
C ALA A 345 -13.84 4.89 4.72
N LEU A 346 -14.74 4.40 5.56
CA LEU A 346 -15.04 3.01 5.80
C LEU A 346 -16.52 2.78 5.48
N ILE A 347 -16.81 1.83 4.58
CA ILE A 347 -18.13 1.51 4.07
C ILE A 347 -18.39 0.02 4.38
N PRO A 348 -19.04 -0.28 5.52
CA PRO A 348 -19.21 -1.64 6.00
C PRO A 348 -19.82 -2.60 4.98
N GLY A 349 -19.37 -3.85 5.00
CA GLY A 349 -19.87 -4.95 4.18
C GLY A 349 -19.27 -5.03 2.78
N HIS A 350 -18.41 -4.09 2.42
CA HIS A 350 -17.82 -4.00 1.09
C HIS A 350 -16.32 -4.36 1.06
N TRP A 351 -15.79 -4.57 -0.14
CA TRP A 351 -14.37 -4.93 -0.32
C TRP A 351 -13.42 -3.82 0.16
N GLY A 352 -12.23 -4.22 0.61
CA GLY A 352 -11.26 -3.31 1.19
C GLY A 352 -10.74 -2.24 0.22
N GLU A 353 -10.66 -2.51 -1.10
CA GLU A 353 -10.13 -1.53 -2.05
C GLU A 353 -11.02 -0.30 -2.26
N ILE A 354 -12.30 -0.38 -1.93
CA ILE A 354 -13.25 0.73 -2.12
C ILE A 354 -13.43 1.62 -0.91
N ASN A 355 -12.81 1.23 0.21
CA ASN A 355 -12.78 2.03 1.42
C ASN A 355 -11.75 3.15 1.25
N VAL A 356 -12.17 4.30 0.70
CA VAL A 356 -11.31 5.40 0.22
C VAL A 356 -10.39 5.95 1.31
N LYS A 357 -9.07 5.78 1.12
CA LYS A 357 -8.01 6.40 1.94
C LYS A 357 -7.81 7.87 1.54
N TRP A 358 -7.32 8.70 2.47
CA TRP A 358 -6.97 10.11 2.21
C TRP A 358 -8.11 10.91 1.55
N LEU A 359 -9.33 10.73 2.07
CA LEU A 359 -10.54 11.30 1.49
C LEU A 359 -10.46 12.82 1.45
N THR A 360 -10.74 13.44 0.31
CA THR A 360 -10.75 14.91 0.13
C THR A 360 -12.06 15.43 -0.43
N GLU A 361 -12.88 14.58 -1.02
CA GLU A 361 -14.14 14.99 -1.66
C GLU A 361 -15.22 13.93 -1.53
N ILE A 362 -16.44 14.40 -1.28
CA ILE A 362 -17.69 13.65 -1.35
C ILE A 362 -18.62 14.42 -2.30
N GLU A 363 -18.76 13.92 -3.51
CA GLU A 363 -19.56 14.53 -4.57
C GLU A 363 -20.88 13.77 -4.72
N ILE A 364 -22.01 14.41 -4.44
CA ILE A 364 -23.34 13.81 -4.65
C ILE A 364 -23.73 13.97 -6.12
N LEU A 365 -24.23 12.90 -6.73
CA LEU A 365 -24.51 12.80 -8.16
C LEU A 365 -25.99 12.48 -8.40
N ASP A 366 -26.53 13.04 -9.48
CA ASP A 366 -27.89 12.75 -9.97
C ASP A 366 -27.95 11.44 -10.79
N GLU A 367 -26.82 11.02 -11.37
CA GLU A 367 -26.70 9.85 -12.23
C GLU A 367 -25.50 9.00 -11.78
N PRO A 368 -25.55 7.66 -11.95
CA PRO A 368 -24.45 6.80 -11.57
C PRO A 368 -23.20 7.07 -12.42
N ALA A 369 -22.04 6.91 -11.79
CA ALA A 369 -20.73 7.06 -12.43
C ALA A 369 -19.92 5.77 -12.26
N THR A 370 -18.83 5.64 -13.02
CA THR A 370 -17.95 4.47 -12.93
C THR A 370 -16.82 4.74 -11.95
N GLY A 371 -16.55 3.76 -11.07
CA GLY A 371 -15.43 3.79 -10.11
C GLY A 371 -14.07 3.49 -10.75
N TYR A 372 -12.98 3.74 -10.00
CA TYR A 372 -11.61 3.59 -10.51
C TYR A 372 -11.30 2.15 -10.97
N TRP A 373 -11.74 1.14 -10.22
CA TRP A 373 -11.50 -0.27 -10.54
C TRP A 373 -12.47 -0.82 -11.59
N GLU A 374 -13.68 -0.29 -11.65
CA GLU A 374 -14.67 -0.64 -12.66
C GLU A 374 -14.21 -0.27 -14.08
N GLU A 375 -13.57 0.91 -14.24
CA GLU A 375 -12.93 1.30 -15.51
C GLU A 375 -11.85 0.30 -15.97
N ARG A 376 -11.30 -0.48 -15.03
CA ARG A 376 -10.26 -1.50 -15.26
C ARG A 376 -10.83 -2.91 -15.37
N GLY A 377 -12.15 -3.05 -15.46
CA GLY A 377 -12.84 -4.32 -15.71
C GLY A 377 -13.12 -5.16 -14.47
N TRP A 378 -12.81 -4.65 -13.27
CA TRP A 378 -13.34 -5.24 -12.04
C TRP A 378 -14.85 -5.01 -11.99
N HIS A 379 -15.58 -5.96 -11.43
CA HIS A 379 -17.04 -5.92 -11.39
C HIS A 379 -17.50 -6.08 -9.95
N GLY A 380 -18.36 -5.18 -9.50
CA GLY A 380 -18.98 -5.31 -8.20
C GLY A 380 -17.98 -5.07 -7.10
N THR A 381 -17.68 -3.80 -6.89
CA THR A 381 -17.31 -3.25 -5.59
C THR A 381 -18.50 -3.32 -4.61
N GLY A 382 -19.31 -4.38 -4.70
CA GLY A 382 -20.48 -4.62 -3.87
C GLY A 382 -20.13 -5.43 -2.62
N PRO A 383 -21.08 -6.19 -2.06
CA PRO A 383 -20.85 -6.90 -0.82
C PRO A 383 -19.73 -7.94 -0.96
N VAL A 384 -18.89 -8.05 0.07
CA VAL A 384 -17.84 -9.07 0.13
C VAL A 384 -18.41 -10.48 0.03
N ASN A 385 -17.69 -11.39 -0.60
CA ASN A 385 -18.10 -12.79 -0.66
C ASN A 385 -17.90 -13.48 0.71
N THR A 386 -18.85 -14.30 1.13
CA THR A 386 -18.70 -15.15 2.32
C THR A 386 -17.53 -16.11 2.15
N VAL A 387 -16.67 -16.21 3.17
CA VAL A 387 -15.49 -17.08 3.17
C VAL A 387 -15.18 -17.62 4.56
N ALA A 388 -14.80 -18.88 4.65
CA ALA A 388 -13.98 -19.44 5.73
C ALA A 388 -12.58 -19.72 5.20
N LYS A 389 -11.55 -19.19 5.86
CA LYS A 389 -10.14 -19.40 5.53
C LYS A 389 -9.52 -20.42 6.45
N LEU A 390 -8.50 -21.14 5.97
CA LEU A 390 -7.76 -22.16 6.72
C LEU A 390 -6.30 -21.70 6.83
N TRP A 391 -5.98 -21.07 7.95
CA TRP A 391 -4.69 -20.40 8.19
C TRP A 391 -3.75 -21.20 9.07
N ALA A 392 -4.29 -21.94 10.05
CA ALA A 392 -3.52 -22.72 11.00
C ALA A 392 -3.80 -24.22 10.83
N GLU A 393 -2.74 -25.00 11.06
CA GLU A 393 -2.71 -26.45 11.07
C GLU A 393 -1.62 -26.86 12.06
N ASN A 394 -2.03 -27.39 13.20
CA ASN A 394 -1.14 -27.72 14.31
C ASN A 394 -1.34 -29.19 14.69
N HIS A 395 -0.25 -29.86 15.08
CA HIS A 395 -0.29 -31.22 15.59
C HIS A 395 -0.14 -31.16 17.11
N LEU A 396 -1.18 -31.58 17.82
CA LEU A 396 -1.22 -31.49 19.27
C LEU A 396 -0.46 -32.66 19.93
N ASP A 397 0.04 -32.44 21.15
CA ASP A 397 0.76 -33.45 21.93
C ASP A 397 -0.06 -34.72 22.22
N ASP A 398 -1.39 -34.61 22.16
CA ASP A 398 -2.31 -35.74 22.35
C ASP A 398 -2.62 -36.53 21.07
N GLY A 399 -1.99 -36.18 19.95
CA GLY A 399 -2.11 -36.86 18.66
C GLY A 399 -3.24 -36.34 17.77
N ARG A 400 -4.02 -35.35 18.21
CA ARG A 400 -5.03 -34.70 17.38
C ARG A 400 -4.43 -33.65 16.45
N VAL A 401 -5.11 -33.40 15.33
CA VAL A 401 -4.84 -32.26 14.46
C VAL A 401 -5.81 -31.12 14.82
N GLU A 402 -5.28 -29.92 14.89
CA GLU A 402 -6.03 -28.67 15.07
C GLU A 402 -5.94 -27.84 13.78
N VAL A 403 -7.08 -27.55 13.18
CA VAL A 403 -7.20 -26.63 12.03
C VAL A 403 -8.05 -25.43 12.43
N ALA A 404 -7.64 -24.26 11.97
CA ALA A 404 -8.31 -23.02 12.34
C ALA A 404 -8.13 -21.92 11.29
N GLY A 405 -8.97 -20.89 11.42
CA GLY A 405 -8.83 -19.68 10.63
C GLY A 405 -9.95 -18.68 10.90
N PRO A 406 -9.95 -17.56 10.17
CA PRO A 406 -11.05 -16.62 10.20
C PRO A 406 -12.14 -16.98 9.19
N ALA A 407 -13.36 -16.55 9.47
CA ALA A 407 -14.49 -16.54 8.57
C ALA A 407 -15.12 -15.15 8.53
N TYR A 408 -15.57 -14.71 7.35
CA TYR A 408 -16.08 -13.35 7.13
C TYR A 408 -17.16 -13.35 6.05
N ALA A 409 -18.19 -12.52 6.26
CA ALA A 409 -19.33 -12.39 5.35
C ALA A 409 -19.83 -10.93 5.25
N GLY A 410 -18.98 -9.95 5.57
CA GLY A 410 -19.40 -8.56 5.71
C GLY A 410 -20.40 -8.38 6.85
N THR A 411 -21.27 -7.38 6.71
CA THR A 411 -22.38 -7.04 7.63
C THR A 411 -23.40 -8.15 7.82
N ARG A 412 -23.37 -9.22 7.00
CA ARG A 412 -24.23 -10.39 7.19
C ARG A 412 -23.79 -11.25 8.37
N GLY A 413 -22.53 -11.15 8.79
CA GLY A 413 -21.95 -11.96 9.84
C GLY A 413 -21.84 -13.45 9.48
N VAL A 414 -21.12 -14.21 10.31
CA VAL A 414 -20.95 -15.66 10.15
C VAL A 414 -21.80 -16.39 11.18
N GLU A 415 -22.74 -17.21 10.71
CA GLU A 415 -23.59 -18.05 11.56
C GLU A 415 -22.88 -19.36 11.93
N ARG A 416 -22.26 -20.02 10.94
CA ARG A 416 -21.69 -21.36 11.11
C ARG A 416 -20.47 -21.56 10.23
N VAL A 417 -19.49 -22.30 10.74
CA VAL A 417 -18.38 -22.85 9.95
C VAL A 417 -18.40 -24.36 10.09
N GLU A 418 -18.31 -25.06 8.96
CA GLU A 418 -18.24 -26.51 8.90
C GLU A 418 -16.89 -26.94 8.32
N VAL A 419 -16.33 -28.00 8.88
CA VAL A 419 -15.08 -28.62 8.44
C VAL A 419 -15.34 -30.06 8.03
N SER A 420 -14.77 -30.44 6.90
CA SER A 420 -14.69 -31.81 6.40
C SER A 420 -13.23 -32.27 6.45
N VAL A 421 -13.02 -33.54 6.81
CA VAL A 421 -11.70 -34.19 6.82
C VAL A 421 -11.60 -35.33 5.79
N ASP A 422 -12.60 -35.43 4.91
CA ASP A 422 -12.76 -36.46 3.88
C ASP A 422 -13.05 -35.87 2.50
N GLY A 423 -12.49 -34.69 2.22
CA GLY A 423 -12.60 -34.03 0.91
C GLY A 423 -13.99 -33.47 0.60
N GLY A 424 -14.78 -33.12 1.62
CA GLY A 424 -16.11 -32.51 1.48
C GLY A 424 -17.29 -33.49 1.52
N THR A 425 -17.06 -34.77 1.85
CA THR A 425 -18.11 -35.80 1.87
C THR A 425 -18.98 -35.71 3.13
N THR A 426 -18.35 -35.54 4.30
CA THR A 426 -19.01 -35.34 5.59
C THR A 426 -18.54 -34.05 6.25
N TRP A 427 -19.42 -33.44 7.04
CA TRP A 427 -19.23 -32.10 7.60
C TRP A 427 -19.52 -32.11 9.10
N THR A 428 -18.68 -31.40 9.86
CA THR A 428 -18.82 -31.22 11.30
C THR A 428 -18.70 -29.73 11.64
N ASP A 429 -19.49 -29.25 12.59
CA ASP A 429 -19.43 -27.86 13.05
C ASP A 429 -18.09 -27.58 13.75
N ALA A 430 -17.46 -26.46 13.40
CA ALA A 430 -16.31 -25.91 14.10
C ALA A 430 -16.75 -25.03 15.28
N ASP A 431 -15.88 -24.89 16.28
CA ASP A 431 -16.09 -23.95 17.38
C ASP A 431 -15.91 -22.51 16.88
N LEU A 432 -16.86 -21.61 17.19
CA LEU A 432 -16.80 -20.19 16.83
C LEU A 432 -16.57 -19.28 18.05
N SER A 433 -15.75 -18.26 17.83
CA SER A 433 -15.08 -17.42 18.82
C SER A 433 -15.87 -16.36 19.61
N GLU A 434 -17.14 -16.44 19.99
CA GLU A 434 -17.91 -15.25 20.46
C GLU A 434 -17.88 -14.03 19.47
N PRO A 435 -18.99 -13.29 19.31
CA PRO A 435 -18.98 -12.12 18.42
C PRO A 435 -18.31 -10.90 19.09
N LEU A 436 -17.54 -10.15 18.30
CA LEU A 436 -17.25 -8.75 18.62
C LEU A 436 -18.53 -7.92 18.49
N PRO A 437 -18.68 -6.81 19.24
CA PRO A 437 -19.87 -5.96 19.20
C PRO A 437 -19.90 -5.03 17.97
N SER A 438 -19.86 -5.61 16.77
CA SER A 438 -20.00 -4.91 15.49
C SER A 438 -20.53 -5.90 14.44
N ASP A 439 -21.21 -5.40 13.41
CA ASP A 439 -21.83 -6.25 12.39
C ASP A 439 -20.84 -6.64 11.28
N ASP A 440 -19.86 -5.78 10.99
CA ASP A 440 -18.91 -5.97 9.88
C ASP A 440 -17.55 -6.47 10.34
N VAL A 441 -17.56 -7.64 10.97
CA VAL A 441 -16.38 -8.26 11.58
C VAL A 441 -16.26 -9.73 11.24
N TRP A 442 -15.02 -10.19 11.13
CA TRP A 442 -14.74 -11.61 11.05
C TRP A 442 -14.98 -12.36 12.37
N ARG A 443 -15.04 -13.69 12.29
CA ARG A 443 -15.06 -14.61 13.41
C ARG A 443 -13.94 -15.61 13.24
N GLN A 444 -13.24 -15.97 14.30
CA GLN A 444 -12.36 -17.13 14.27
C GLN A 444 -13.17 -18.43 14.44
N TRP A 445 -12.69 -19.49 13.81
CA TRP A 445 -13.18 -20.85 13.93
C TRP A 445 -12.03 -21.81 14.25
N VAL A 446 -12.29 -22.87 15.02
CA VAL A 446 -11.33 -23.94 15.35
C VAL A 446 -12.01 -25.29 15.28
N TYR A 447 -11.31 -26.29 14.74
CA TYR A 447 -11.75 -27.68 14.78
C TYR A 447 -10.57 -28.60 15.14
N ARG A 448 -10.80 -29.51 16.09
CA ARG A 448 -9.79 -30.48 16.57
C ARG A 448 -10.32 -31.88 16.36
N TYR A 449 -9.54 -32.73 15.69
CA TYR A 449 -9.99 -34.07 15.31
C TYR A 449 -8.87 -35.10 15.38
N ASP A 450 -9.26 -36.36 15.52
CA ASP A 450 -8.36 -37.50 15.35
C ASP A 450 -8.15 -37.72 13.85
N PRO A 451 -6.93 -37.57 13.32
CA PRO A 451 -6.72 -37.63 11.88
C PRO A 451 -6.90 -39.06 11.35
N PRO A 452 -7.44 -39.22 10.12
CA PRO A 452 -7.40 -40.50 9.40
C PRO A 452 -5.99 -41.05 9.22
N ASP A 453 -5.89 -42.35 8.93
CA ASP A 453 -4.62 -42.98 8.55
C ASP A 453 -4.12 -42.40 7.21
N GLY A 454 -3.05 -41.61 7.28
CA GLY A 454 -2.37 -41.04 6.10
C GLY A 454 -2.92 -39.69 5.64
N GLU A 455 -2.38 -39.24 4.52
CA GLU A 455 -2.71 -37.95 3.92
C GLU A 455 -4.21 -37.86 3.59
N HIS A 456 -4.85 -36.76 3.99
CA HIS A 456 -6.27 -36.50 3.75
C HIS A 456 -6.49 -35.02 3.44
N GLU A 457 -7.65 -34.70 2.87
CA GLU A 457 -8.00 -33.33 2.52
C GLU A 457 -8.97 -32.75 3.56
N VAL A 458 -8.57 -31.63 4.16
CA VAL A 458 -9.41 -30.80 5.01
C VAL A 458 -10.05 -29.73 4.14
N VAL A 459 -11.38 -29.62 4.20
CA VAL A 459 -12.17 -28.62 3.47
C VAL A 459 -13.00 -27.80 4.47
N VAL A 460 -13.08 -26.48 4.28
CA VAL A 460 -13.85 -25.59 5.15
C VAL A 460 -14.82 -24.73 4.36
N ARG A 461 -16.02 -24.51 4.92
CA ARG A 461 -17.05 -23.61 4.39
C ARG A 461 -17.77 -22.84 5.50
N ALA A 462 -18.22 -21.64 5.19
CA ALA A 462 -19.06 -20.83 6.09
C ALA A 462 -20.52 -20.75 5.59
N THR A 463 -21.45 -20.64 6.52
CA THR A 463 -22.82 -20.15 6.31
C THR A 463 -22.92 -18.76 6.94
N ASP A 464 -23.36 -17.76 6.17
CA ASP A 464 -23.55 -16.40 6.68
C ASP A 464 -24.83 -16.25 7.51
N GLY A 465 -25.00 -15.11 8.19
CA GLY A 465 -26.17 -14.83 9.04
C GLY A 465 -27.50 -14.72 8.29
N LEU A 466 -27.50 -14.78 6.95
CA LEU A 466 -28.71 -14.89 6.14
C LEU A 466 -29.03 -16.34 5.75
N GLY A 467 -28.23 -17.31 6.23
CA GLY A 467 -28.36 -18.72 5.90
C GLY A 467 -27.77 -19.10 4.54
N THR A 468 -26.99 -18.21 3.90
CA THR A 468 -26.38 -18.48 2.60
C THR A 468 -25.07 -19.23 2.79
N LEU A 469 -24.97 -20.41 2.17
CA LEU A 469 -23.76 -21.22 2.18
C LEU A 469 -22.73 -20.64 1.19
N GLN A 470 -21.46 -20.57 1.63
CA GLN A 470 -20.32 -20.29 0.77
C GLN A 470 -20.34 -21.22 -0.46
N PRO A 471 -20.21 -20.70 -1.69
CA PRO A 471 -20.28 -21.51 -2.89
C PRO A 471 -19.14 -22.52 -2.94
N GLU A 472 -19.42 -23.69 -3.51
CA GLU A 472 -18.42 -24.75 -3.74
C GLU A 472 -17.47 -24.38 -4.89
N ASP A 473 -18.03 -23.89 -6.01
CA ASP A 473 -17.27 -23.53 -7.21
C ASP A 473 -16.24 -22.44 -6.92
N GLU A 474 -14.96 -22.77 -7.14
CA GLU A 474 -13.86 -21.82 -6.99
C GLU A 474 -13.89 -20.76 -8.09
N GLN A 475 -13.87 -19.50 -7.67
CA GLN A 475 -13.68 -18.34 -8.52
C GLN A 475 -12.43 -17.60 -8.08
N ARG A 476 -11.61 -17.21 -9.07
CA ARG A 476 -10.42 -16.37 -8.83
C ARG A 476 -10.85 -14.94 -8.50
N ALA A 477 -9.88 -14.15 -8.01
CA ALA A 477 -10.07 -12.75 -7.65
C ALA A 477 -10.74 -11.91 -8.76
N TYR A 478 -10.23 -11.96 -9.98
CA TYR A 478 -10.81 -11.18 -11.08
C TYR A 478 -11.98 -11.91 -11.75
N PRO A 479 -13.12 -11.24 -12.01
CA PRO A 479 -13.37 -9.80 -11.83
C PRO A 479 -14.11 -9.40 -10.54
N SER A 480 -14.61 -10.35 -9.73
CA SER A 480 -15.62 -10.07 -8.67
C SER A 480 -15.27 -10.60 -7.28
N GLY A 481 -13.98 -10.78 -7.02
CA GLY A 481 -13.43 -11.30 -5.78
C GLY A 481 -13.46 -12.82 -5.67
N PRO A 482 -12.53 -13.39 -4.89
CA PRO A 482 -12.42 -14.84 -4.77
C PRO A 482 -13.57 -15.44 -3.96
N SER A 483 -14.07 -16.59 -4.43
CA SER A 483 -15.09 -17.42 -3.75
C SER A 483 -14.81 -18.91 -4.02
N GLY A 484 -15.50 -19.81 -3.33
CA GLY A 484 -15.21 -21.26 -3.35
C GLY A 484 -14.85 -21.76 -1.97
N TRP A 485 -14.89 -23.07 -1.74
CA TRP A 485 -14.41 -23.67 -0.48
C TRP A 485 -12.89 -23.67 -0.41
N VAL A 486 -12.35 -23.45 0.80
CA VAL A 486 -10.92 -23.56 1.04
C VAL A 486 -10.60 -24.99 1.41
N SER A 487 -9.60 -25.59 0.76
CA SER A 487 -9.08 -26.88 1.15
C SER A 487 -7.58 -26.87 1.38
N ARG A 488 -7.10 -27.85 2.15
CA ARG A 488 -5.70 -28.12 2.38
C ARG A 488 -5.50 -29.62 2.57
N THR A 489 -4.44 -30.14 1.96
CA THR A 489 -3.96 -31.50 2.22
C THR A 489 -3.16 -31.53 3.52
N VAL A 490 -3.57 -32.37 4.46
CA VAL A 490 -2.94 -32.58 5.77
C VAL A 490 -2.33 -33.96 5.80
N ASP A 491 -1.03 -34.03 6.13
CA ASP A 491 -0.34 -35.28 6.44
C ASP A 491 -0.23 -35.41 7.95
N PRO A 492 -0.89 -36.39 8.60
CA PRO A 492 -0.79 -36.59 10.04
C PRO A 492 0.64 -36.86 10.52
N GLY A 493 1.56 -37.21 9.63
CA GLY A 493 2.95 -37.47 9.92
C GLY A 493 3.14 -38.77 10.70
N SER A 494 4.09 -39.60 10.27
CA SER A 494 4.52 -40.71 11.11
C SER A 494 5.24 -40.15 12.33
N SER A 495 4.67 -40.35 13.52
CA SER A 495 5.29 -40.16 14.84
C SER A 495 6.80 -40.37 14.89
#